data_AF-A0A0R1WSR2-F1
#
_entry.id   AF-A0A0R1WSR2-F1
#
_cell.length_a   1.000
_cell.length_b   1.000
_cell.length_c   1.000
_cell.angle_alpha   90.00
_cell.angle_beta   90.00
_cell.angle_gamma   90.00
#
_symmetry.space_group_name_H-M   'P 1'
#
loop_
_entity.id
_entity.type
_entity.pdbx_description
1 polymer ?
#
loop_
_entity_poly.entity_id
_entity_poly.type
_entity_poly.pdbx_seq_one_letter_code
_entity_poly.pdbx_strand_id
1 'polypeptide(L)'
;MKREFLKGLNLEESVIDQIMSQNGVDIENTKKSFGDVDSIKQENESYKSQLAERDKDIKSLSKKVKDNDDLSSQLKDLQGKYKTDTTNLNEQLNQTKLNSALNETLTAAKVRNPKAIKGLLNMDDIKLNDKGELVGVNDQIDSLKKSDGYLFDEGQHQDYSPAGGNGSNDKNDVQTLTNIFKGE
;
A
#
# COMPACT_ATOMS: atom_id res chain seq x y z
N MET A 1 14.14 -14.48 -1.92
CA MET A 1 14.64 -14.97 -3.22
C MET A 1 14.97 -16.47 -3.11
N LYS A 2 14.79 -17.27 -4.18
CA LYS A 2 15.09 -18.72 -4.15
C LYS A 2 16.42 -19.00 -4.86
N ARG A 3 17.30 -19.82 -4.26
CA ARG A 3 18.58 -20.22 -4.87
C ARG A 3 18.39 -20.89 -6.24
N GLU A 4 17.38 -21.76 -6.38
CA GLU A 4 17.08 -22.46 -7.64
C GLU A 4 16.75 -21.52 -8.80
N PHE A 5 16.10 -20.38 -8.52
CA PHE A 5 15.86 -19.35 -9.52
C PHE A 5 17.18 -18.76 -10.04
N LEU A 6 18.15 -18.52 -9.16
CA LEU A 6 19.46 -17.96 -9.53
C LEU A 6 20.35 -18.98 -10.26
N LYS A 7 20.29 -20.26 -9.86
CA LYS A 7 20.95 -21.36 -10.59
C LYS A 7 20.38 -21.51 -12.01
N GLY A 8 19.06 -21.36 -12.17
CA GLY A 8 18.39 -21.36 -13.46
C GLY A 8 18.82 -20.22 -14.41
N LEU A 9 19.49 -19.19 -13.90
CA LEU A 9 20.09 -18.10 -14.69
C LEU A 9 21.55 -18.37 -15.08
N ASN A 10 22.08 -19.57 -14.81
CA ASN A 10 23.48 -19.94 -15.08
C ASN A 10 24.51 -19.01 -14.41
N LEU A 11 24.19 -18.48 -13.23
CA LEU A 11 25.11 -17.68 -12.44
C LEU A 11 26.12 -18.56 -11.68
N GLU A 12 27.32 -18.03 -11.48
CA GLU A 12 28.35 -18.70 -10.69
C GLU A 12 27.93 -18.83 -9.22
N GLU A 13 28.25 -19.94 -8.55
CA GLU A 13 27.86 -20.21 -7.16
C GLU A 13 28.32 -19.11 -6.20
N SER A 14 29.52 -18.53 -6.42
CA SER A 14 30.06 -17.42 -5.63
C SER A 14 29.20 -16.14 -5.73
N VAL A 15 28.69 -15.84 -6.93
CA VAL A 15 27.80 -14.70 -7.19
C VAL A 15 26.42 -14.95 -6.58
N ILE A 16 25.93 -16.19 -6.66
CA ILE A 16 24.67 -16.62 -6.02
C ILE A 16 24.75 -16.41 -4.50
N ASP A 17 25.87 -16.76 -3.87
CA ASP A 17 26.08 -16.58 -2.44
C ASP A 17 26.09 -15.10 -2.04
N GLN A 18 26.75 -14.24 -2.82
CA GLN A 18 26.75 -12.79 -2.59
C GLN A 18 25.34 -12.20 -2.72
N ILE A 19 24.59 -12.56 -3.76
CA ILE A 19 23.21 -12.08 -3.97
C ILE A 19 22.31 -12.52 -2.82
N MET A 20 22.39 -13.79 -2.41
CA MET A 20 21.58 -14.32 -1.30
C MET A 20 21.93 -13.65 0.03
N SER A 21 23.22 -13.37 0.28
CA SER A 21 23.68 -12.64 1.46
C SER A 21 23.13 -11.21 1.50
N GLN A 22 23.30 -10.45 0.41
CA GLN A 22 22.78 -9.08 0.32
C GLN A 22 21.24 -9.05 0.43
N ASN A 23 20.55 -9.98 -0.21
CA ASN A 23 19.09 -10.13 -0.09
C ASN A 23 18.67 -10.39 1.37
N GLY A 24 19.42 -11.22 2.10
CA GLY A 24 19.19 -11.47 3.52
C GLY A 24 19.32 -10.18 4.35
N VAL A 25 20.36 -9.39 4.10
CA VAL A 25 20.56 -8.07 4.75
C VAL A 25 19.42 -7.11 4.42
N ASP A 26 19.00 -7.04 3.16
CA ASP A 26 17.93 -6.14 2.73
C ASP A 26 16.57 -6.54 3.35
N ILE A 27 16.27 -7.85 3.41
CA ILE A 27 15.08 -8.37 4.10
C ILE A 27 15.12 -8.02 5.59
N GLU A 28 16.27 -8.20 6.25
CA GLU A 28 16.41 -7.90 7.67
C GLU A 28 16.24 -6.41 7.97
N ASN A 29 16.84 -5.54 7.14
CA ASN A 29 16.66 -4.09 7.24
C ASN A 29 15.22 -3.66 6.96
N THR A 30 14.56 -4.33 6.01
CA THR A 30 13.15 -4.12 5.69
C THR A 30 12.26 -4.53 6.85
N LYS A 31 12.47 -5.72 7.45
CA LYS A 31 11.77 -6.16 8.66
C LYS A 31 11.94 -5.19 9.82
N LYS A 32 13.16 -4.71 10.07
CA LYS A 32 13.44 -3.68 11.09
C LYS A 32 12.71 -2.37 10.82
N SER A 33 12.60 -1.98 9.55
CA SER A 33 11.86 -0.77 9.13
C SER A 33 10.34 -0.91 9.30
N PHE A 34 9.80 -2.12 9.21
CA PHE A 34 8.39 -2.40 9.51
C PHE A 34 8.09 -2.44 11.02
N GLY A 35 9.11 -2.46 11.87
CA GLY A 35 8.97 -2.67 13.31
C GLY A 35 8.52 -4.09 13.66
N ASP A 36 8.29 -4.34 14.94
CA ASP A 36 7.93 -5.66 15.46
C ASP A 36 6.43 -5.93 15.25
N VAL A 37 6.01 -6.05 13.99
CA VAL A 37 4.60 -6.13 13.57
C VAL A 37 3.85 -7.27 14.27
N ASP A 38 4.51 -8.40 14.50
CA ASP A 38 3.92 -9.54 15.21
C ASP A 38 3.73 -9.23 16.70
N SER A 39 4.70 -8.54 17.32
CA SER A 39 4.56 -8.03 18.70
C SER A 39 3.41 -7.03 18.81
N ILE A 40 3.30 -6.08 17.88
CA ILE A 40 2.20 -5.09 17.84
C ILE A 40 0.84 -5.77 17.62
N LYS A 41 0.77 -6.83 16.82
CA LYS A 41 -0.46 -7.63 16.66
C LYS A 41 -0.83 -8.34 17.96
N GLN A 42 0.12 -8.99 18.61
CA GLN A 42 -0.10 -9.68 19.90
C GLN A 42 -0.52 -8.69 21.00
N GLU A 43 0.12 -7.52 21.07
CA GLU A 43 -0.22 -6.47 22.03
C GLU A 43 -1.65 -5.96 21.81
N ASN A 44 -2.05 -5.78 20.54
CA ASN A 44 -3.43 -5.44 20.20
C ASN A 44 -4.45 -6.51 20.62
N GLU A 45 -4.16 -7.80 20.40
CA GLU A 45 -5.05 -8.87 20.85
C GLU A 45 -5.16 -8.92 22.39
N SER A 46 -4.03 -8.73 23.08
CA SER A 46 -4.00 -8.62 24.55
C SER A 46 -4.86 -7.45 25.05
N TYR A 47 -4.73 -6.26 24.45
CA TYR A 47 -5.54 -5.10 24.82
C TYR A 47 -7.03 -5.32 24.53
N LYS A 48 -7.39 -5.97 23.42
CA LYS A 48 -8.79 -6.35 23.15
C LYS A 48 -9.35 -7.28 24.21
N SER A 49 -8.56 -8.28 24.64
CA SER A 49 -8.96 -9.19 25.71
C SER A 49 -9.19 -8.46 27.03
N GLN A 50 -8.26 -7.58 27.43
CA GLN A 50 -8.37 -6.76 28.64
C GLN A 50 -9.59 -5.83 28.62
N LEU A 51 -9.92 -5.23 27.47
CA LEU A 51 -11.12 -4.41 27.32
C LEU A 51 -12.40 -5.23 27.53
N ALA A 52 -12.46 -6.45 26.96
CA ALA A 52 -13.60 -7.34 27.14
C ALA A 52 -13.76 -7.81 28.60
N GLU A 53 -12.66 -8.11 29.28
CA GLU A 53 -12.65 -8.48 30.69
C GLU A 53 -13.13 -7.32 31.58
N ARG A 54 -12.61 -6.12 31.35
CA ARG A 54 -13.05 -4.92 32.08
C ARG A 54 -14.54 -4.63 31.86
N ASP A 55 -15.06 -4.80 30.65
CA ASP A 55 -16.48 -4.62 30.36
C ASP A 55 -17.36 -5.64 31.12
N LYS A 56 -16.85 -6.86 31.32
CA LYS A 56 -17.50 -7.89 32.16
C LYS A 56 -17.49 -7.50 33.63
N ASP A 57 -16.37 -6.99 34.13
CA ASP A 57 -16.24 -6.54 35.53
C ASP A 57 -17.13 -5.35 35.84
N ILE A 58 -17.20 -4.37 34.93
CA ILE A 58 -18.12 -3.23 35.02
C ILE A 58 -19.56 -3.72 35.10
N LYS A 59 -19.98 -4.65 34.22
CA LYS A 59 -21.33 -5.25 34.33
C LYS A 59 -21.57 -5.97 35.65
N SER A 60 -20.55 -6.63 36.21
CA SER A 60 -20.62 -7.31 37.49
C SER A 60 -20.78 -6.33 38.67
N LEU A 61 -19.96 -5.28 38.70
CA LEU A 61 -20.03 -4.22 39.70
C LEU A 61 -21.36 -3.46 39.62
N SER A 62 -21.85 -3.14 38.41
CA SER A 62 -23.17 -2.52 38.20
C SER A 62 -24.29 -3.30 38.88
N LYS A 63 -24.23 -4.65 38.87
CA LYS A 63 -25.23 -5.49 39.53
C LYS A 63 -25.11 -5.45 41.06
N LYS A 64 -23.90 -5.27 41.60
CA LYS A 64 -23.62 -5.24 43.04
C LYS A 64 -23.95 -3.89 43.70
N VAL A 65 -23.90 -2.80 42.94
CA VAL A 65 -24.10 -1.42 43.45
C VAL A 65 -25.50 -0.88 43.13
N LYS A 66 -26.49 -1.76 42.91
CA LYS A 66 -27.85 -1.38 42.50
C LYS A 66 -28.58 -0.44 43.46
N ASP A 67 -28.17 -0.40 44.73
CA ASP A 67 -28.85 0.36 45.79
C ASP A 67 -28.21 1.74 46.05
N ASN A 68 -27.22 2.15 45.24
CA ASN A 68 -26.63 3.48 45.28
C ASN A 68 -26.74 4.14 43.91
N ASP A 69 -27.70 5.06 43.77
CA ASP A 69 -28.07 5.68 42.49
C ASP A 69 -26.89 6.44 41.84
N ASP A 70 -26.10 7.18 42.62
CA ASP A 70 -24.93 7.93 42.11
C ASP A 70 -23.86 6.99 41.54
N LEU A 71 -23.52 5.94 42.29
CA LEU A 71 -22.58 4.93 41.82
C LEU A 71 -23.13 4.14 40.63
N SER A 72 -24.42 3.82 40.61
CA SER A 72 -25.08 3.15 39.47
C SER A 72 -25.02 4.00 38.20
N SER A 73 -25.22 5.32 38.32
CA SER A 73 -25.12 6.27 37.20
C SER A 73 -23.71 6.35 36.66
N GLN A 74 -22.71 6.56 37.54
CA GLN A 74 -21.30 6.62 37.13
C GLN A 74 -20.86 5.34 36.42
N LEU A 75 -21.35 4.18 36.86
CA LEU A 75 -21.00 2.90 36.27
C LEU A 75 -21.61 2.71 34.87
N LYS A 76 -22.85 3.17 34.65
CA LYS A 76 -23.46 3.21 33.33
C LYS A 76 -22.73 4.16 32.38
N ASP A 77 -22.38 5.35 32.84
CA ASP A 77 -21.65 6.34 32.04
C ASP A 77 -20.29 5.81 31.62
N LEU A 78 -19.57 5.19 32.56
CA LEU A 78 -18.27 4.59 32.31
C LEU A 78 -18.38 3.41 31.31
N GLN A 79 -19.41 2.58 31.44
CA GLN A 79 -19.68 1.49 30.51
C GLN A 79 -19.99 2.00 29.09
N GLY A 80 -20.77 3.09 28.99
CA GLY A 80 -21.09 3.74 27.71
C GLY A 80 -19.86 4.34 27.04
N LYS A 81 -19.05 5.06 27.81
CA LYS A 81 -17.77 5.63 27.34
C LYS A 81 -16.86 4.55 26.79
N TYR A 82 -16.70 3.45 27.53
CA TYR A 82 -15.81 2.37 27.13
C TYR A 82 -16.28 1.58 25.91
N LYS A 83 -17.58 1.39 25.74
CA LYS A 83 -18.13 0.82 24.51
C LYS A 83 -17.83 1.71 23.30
N THR A 84 -17.98 3.02 23.48
CA THR A 84 -17.69 4.03 22.45
C THR A 84 -16.21 4.05 22.11
N ASP A 85 -15.34 4.15 23.12
CA ASP A 85 -13.88 4.14 22.96
C ASP A 85 -13.42 2.87 22.22
N THR A 86 -13.95 1.70 22.59
CA THR A 86 -13.63 0.42 21.95
C THR A 86 -14.07 0.36 20.49
N THR A 87 -15.24 0.94 20.18
CA THR A 87 -15.74 1.00 18.80
C THR A 87 -14.85 1.91 17.95
N ASN A 88 -14.57 3.12 18.43
CA ASN A 88 -13.69 4.09 17.76
C ASN A 88 -12.29 3.53 17.53
N LEU A 89 -11.71 2.84 18.52
CA LEU A 89 -10.39 2.20 18.40
C LEU A 89 -10.39 1.11 17.32
N ASN A 90 -11.41 0.26 17.27
CA ASN A 90 -11.51 -0.77 16.25
C ASN A 90 -11.66 -0.17 14.84
N GLU A 91 -12.45 0.91 14.70
CA GLU A 91 -12.59 1.64 13.44
C GLU A 91 -11.27 2.27 12.98
N GLN A 92 -10.58 3.00 13.87
CA GLN A 92 -9.26 3.59 13.58
C GLN A 92 -8.22 2.53 13.21
N LEU A 93 -8.22 1.39 13.89
CA LEU A 93 -7.31 0.29 13.63
C LEU A 93 -7.58 -0.35 12.26
N ASN A 94 -8.85 -0.57 11.92
CA ASN A 94 -9.24 -1.07 10.59
C ASN A 94 -8.87 -0.06 9.49
N GLN A 95 -9.13 1.23 9.71
CA GLN A 95 -8.78 2.29 8.77
C GLN A 95 -7.26 2.39 8.56
N THR A 96 -6.47 2.25 9.64
CA THR A 96 -5.00 2.24 9.57
C THR A 96 -4.49 1.05 8.77
N LYS A 97 -5.02 -0.16 9.04
CA LYS A 97 -4.68 -1.38 8.29
C LYS A 97 -5.00 -1.22 6.80
N LEU A 98 -6.20 -0.73 6.48
CA LEU A 98 -6.63 -0.51 5.11
C LEU A 98 -5.72 0.51 4.40
N ASN A 99 -5.43 1.63 5.06
CA ASN A 99 -4.54 2.66 4.52
C ASN A 99 -3.11 2.18 4.28
N SER A 100 -2.58 1.33 5.16
CA SER A 100 -1.24 0.74 5.01
C SER A 100 -1.18 -0.22 3.84
N ALA A 101 -2.11 -1.18 3.79
CA ALA A 101 -2.19 -2.14 2.69
C ALA A 101 -2.42 -1.42 1.34
N LEU A 102 -3.18 -0.31 1.36
CA LEU A 102 -3.42 0.50 0.17
C LEU A 102 -2.15 1.22 -0.28
N ASN A 103 -1.39 1.82 0.66
CA ASN A 103 -0.11 2.43 0.34
C ASN A 103 0.88 1.42 -0.26
N GLU A 104 0.96 0.22 0.29
CA GLU A 104 1.79 -0.86 -0.23
C GLU A 104 1.38 -1.24 -1.67
N THR A 105 0.09 -1.40 -1.90
CA THR A 105 -0.46 -1.73 -3.23
C THR A 105 -0.15 -0.62 -4.25
N LEU A 106 -0.36 0.64 -3.88
CA LEU A 106 -0.05 1.79 -4.76
C LEU A 106 1.44 1.92 -5.04
N THR A 107 2.29 1.63 -4.05
CA THR A 107 3.74 1.63 -4.22
C THR A 107 4.17 0.51 -5.18
N ALA A 108 3.63 -0.70 -5.01
CA ALA A 108 3.86 -1.83 -5.90
C ALA A 108 3.38 -1.54 -7.34
N ALA A 109 2.28 -0.79 -7.48
CA ALA A 109 1.77 -0.31 -8.76
C ALA A 109 2.58 0.84 -9.37
N LYS A 110 3.67 1.30 -8.71
CA LYS A 110 4.54 2.40 -9.14
C LYS A 110 3.80 3.72 -9.36
N VAL A 111 2.89 4.03 -8.45
CA VAL A 111 2.17 5.30 -8.48
C VAL A 111 3.10 6.46 -8.14
N ARG A 112 3.12 7.50 -8.98
CA ARG A 112 3.97 8.68 -8.79
C ARG A 112 3.58 9.49 -7.55
N ASN A 113 2.27 9.60 -7.28
CA ASN A 113 1.75 10.27 -6.09
C ASN A 113 0.63 9.44 -5.43
N PRO A 114 0.97 8.55 -4.46
CA PRO A 114 0.00 7.70 -3.80
C PRO A 114 -1.12 8.48 -3.10
N LYS A 115 -0.82 9.68 -2.58
CA LYS A 115 -1.82 10.53 -1.92
C LYS A 115 -2.87 11.05 -2.91
N ALA A 116 -2.46 11.41 -4.13
CA ALA A 116 -3.38 11.89 -5.16
C ALA A 116 -4.27 10.76 -5.68
N ILE A 117 -3.71 9.58 -5.97
CA ILE A 117 -4.49 8.44 -6.48
C ILE A 117 -5.53 7.98 -5.46
N LYS A 118 -5.24 8.02 -4.15
CA LYS A 118 -6.23 7.67 -3.12
C LYS A 118 -7.56 8.42 -3.25
N GLY A 119 -7.54 9.67 -3.72
CA GLY A 119 -8.77 10.45 -3.94
C GLY A 119 -9.57 10.04 -5.17
N LEU A 120 -8.98 9.27 -6.08
CA LEU A 120 -9.61 8.76 -7.30
C LEU A 120 -10.17 7.34 -7.13
N LEU A 121 -9.82 6.67 -6.04
CA LEU A 121 -10.28 5.32 -5.73
C LEU A 121 -11.64 5.36 -5.02
N ASN A 122 -12.50 4.41 -5.39
CA ASN A 122 -13.71 4.14 -4.63
C ASN A 122 -13.35 3.31 -3.39
N MET A 123 -13.21 3.99 -2.25
CA MET A 123 -12.84 3.38 -0.98
C MET A 123 -13.91 2.43 -0.43
N ASP A 124 -15.19 2.58 -0.82
CA ASP A 124 -16.28 1.71 -0.33
C ASP A 124 -16.20 0.29 -0.92
N ASP A 125 -15.60 0.16 -2.10
CA ASP A 125 -15.40 -1.11 -2.79
C ASP A 125 -14.09 -1.82 -2.38
N ILE A 126 -13.21 -1.12 -1.65
CA ILE A 126 -11.91 -1.62 -1.24
C ILE A 126 -12.04 -2.26 0.16
N LYS A 127 -11.77 -3.57 0.25
CA LYS A 127 -11.90 -4.31 1.51
C LYS A 127 -10.68 -5.18 1.77
N LEU A 128 -10.36 -5.34 3.05
CA LEU A 128 -9.41 -6.34 3.53
C LEU A 128 -10.11 -7.71 3.61
N ASN A 129 -9.54 -8.73 2.98
CA ASN A 129 -9.96 -10.10 3.18
C ASN A 129 -9.37 -10.69 4.47
N ASP A 130 -9.76 -11.92 4.82
CA ASP A 130 -9.29 -12.62 6.02
C ASP A 130 -7.77 -12.90 6.02
N LYS A 131 -7.12 -12.81 4.86
CA LYS A 131 -5.67 -12.97 4.70
C LYS A 131 -4.91 -11.66 4.86
N GLY A 132 -5.61 -10.53 5.04
CA GLY A 132 -5.01 -9.20 5.12
C GLY A 132 -4.65 -8.60 3.76
N GLU A 133 -5.19 -9.11 2.66
CA GLU A 133 -4.99 -8.58 1.31
C GLU A 133 -6.16 -7.68 0.90
N LEU A 134 -5.88 -6.67 0.08
CA LEU A 134 -6.93 -5.81 -0.47
C LEU A 134 -7.63 -6.47 -1.65
N VAL A 135 -8.95 -6.42 -1.64
CA VAL A 135 -9.85 -6.84 -2.72
C VAL A 135 -10.49 -5.58 -3.32
N GLY A 136 -10.72 -5.60 -4.63
CA GLY A 136 -11.40 -4.50 -5.36
C GLY A 136 -10.49 -3.32 -5.75
N VAL A 137 -9.25 -3.26 -5.25
CA VAL A 137 -8.31 -2.17 -5.58
C VAL A 137 -7.58 -2.37 -6.91
N ASN A 138 -7.25 -3.62 -7.28
CA ASN A 138 -6.45 -3.90 -8.47
C ASN A 138 -7.18 -3.51 -9.76
N ASP A 139 -8.47 -3.83 -9.87
CA ASP A 139 -9.30 -3.50 -11.03
C ASP A 139 -9.43 -1.98 -11.22
N GLN A 140 -9.50 -1.23 -10.11
CA GLN A 140 -9.53 0.23 -10.13
C GLN A 140 -8.17 0.81 -10.56
N ILE A 141 -7.06 0.29 -10.04
CA ILE A 141 -5.70 0.70 -10.47
C ILE A 141 -5.50 0.44 -11.96
N ASP A 142 -5.92 -0.71 -12.47
CA ASP A 142 -5.77 -1.05 -13.90
C ASP A 142 -6.65 -0.19 -14.79
N SER A 143 -7.82 0.23 -14.30
CA SER A 143 -8.66 1.22 -14.99
C SER A 143 -8.00 2.59 -15.01
N LEU A 144 -7.45 3.04 -13.88
CA LEU A 144 -6.72 4.31 -13.77
C LEU A 144 -5.45 4.34 -14.62
N LYS A 145 -4.75 3.21 -14.80
CA LYS A 145 -3.62 3.14 -15.72
C LYS A 145 -4.02 3.42 -17.17
N LYS A 146 -5.24 3.05 -17.57
CA LYS A 146 -5.75 3.27 -18.92
C LYS A 146 -6.25 4.69 -19.13
N SER A 147 -6.93 5.27 -18.14
CA SER A 147 -7.48 6.64 -18.24
C SER A 147 -6.43 7.70 -17.93
N ASP A 148 -5.59 7.46 -16.91
CA ASP A 148 -4.71 8.44 -16.27
C ASP A 148 -3.28 7.89 -16.13
N GLY A 149 -2.75 7.28 -17.20
CA GLY A 149 -1.43 6.64 -17.21
C GLY A 149 -0.29 7.54 -16.71
N TYR A 150 -0.40 8.86 -16.88
CA TYR A 150 0.56 9.85 -16.37
C TYR A 150 0.75 9.82 -14.84
N LEU A 151 -0.20 9.26 -14.08
CA LEU A 151 -0.10 9.11 -12.63
C LEU A 151 0.80 7.93 -12.21
N PHE A 152 1.18 7.09 -13.17
CA PHE A 152 2.01 5.90 -12.96
C PHE A 152 3.40 6.11 -13.56
N ASP A 153 4.39 5.48 -12.95
CA ASP A 153 5.73 5.41 -13.50
C ASP A 153 5.83 4.19 -14.44
N GLU A 154 5.77 4.48 -15.74
CA GLU A 154 5.94 3.48 -16.81
C GLU A 154 7.42 3.06 -17.00
N GLY A 155 8.35 3.63 -16.22
CA GLY A 155 9.76 3.31 -16.26
C GLY A 155 10.53 4.16 -17.26
N GLN A 156 11.43 3.53 -18.02
CA GLN A 156 12.34 4.25 -18.92
C GLN A 156 11.58 4.80 -20.12
N HIS A 157 11.42 6.12 -20.16
CA HIS A 157 11.05 6.83 -21.38
C HIS A 157 12.26 6.80 -22.33
N GLN A 158 12.02 6.64 -23.64
CA GLN A 158 13.10 6.89 -24.59
C GLN A 158 13.55 8.34 -24.44
N ASP A 159 14.83 8.55 -24.14
CA ASP A 159 15.43 9.87 -24.16
C ASP A 159 15.12 10.51 -25.52
N TYR A 160 14.36 11.60 -25.49
CA TYR A 160 14.24 12.45 -26.66
C TYR A 160 15.63 13.04 -26.90
N SER A 161 16.33 12.53 -27.92
CA SER A 161 17.57 13.12 -28.41
C SER A 161 17.19 14.15 -29.46
N PRO A 162 17.04 15.45 -29.10
CA PRO A 162 16.81 16.48 -30.11
C PRO A 162 17.99 16.46 -31.07
N ALA A 163 17.71 16.58 -32.38
CA ALA A 163 18.72 16.54 -33.44
C ALA A 163 19.73 17.72 -33.41
N GLY A 164 19.87 18.43 -32.29
CA GLY A 164 20.88 19.46 -32.10
C GLY A 164 20.78 20.63 -33.08
N GLY A 165 19.60 20.93 -33.62
CA GLY A 165 19.43 21.95 -34.65
C GLY A 165 19.91 21.53 -36.04
N ASN A 166 20.27 20.27 -36.26
CA ASN A 166 20.42 19.74 -37.61
C ASN A 166 19.01 19.62 -38.19
N GLY A 167 18.69 20.52 -39.13
CA GLY A 167 17.39 20.67 -39.73
C GLY A 167 16.76 19.34 -40.15
N SER A 168 15.43 19.31 -40.13
CA SER A 168 14.58 18.22 -40.57
C SER A 168 15.24 17.39 -41.66
N ASN A 169 15.32 16.07 -41.48
CA ASN A 169 15.57 15.13 -42.57
C ASN A 169 14.33 15.03 -43.49
N ASP A 170 13.66 16.17 -43.70
CA ASP A 170 12.70 16.36 -44.77
C ASP A 170 13.55 16.31 -46.02
N LYS A 171 13.52 15.15 -46.68
CA LYS A 171 13.81 15.11 -48.10
C LYS A 171 12.93 16.19 -48.70
N ASN A 172 13.57 17.23 -49.21
CA ASN A 172 12.88 18.37 -49.78
C ASN A 172 12.23 17.87 -51.07
N ASP A 173 11.04 17.27 -50.96
CA ASP A 173 10.36 16.56 -52.04
C ASP A 173 10.09 17.50 -53.23
N VAL A 174 9.97 18.79 -52.95
CA VAL A 174 9.90 19.88 -53.94
C VAL A 174 11.19 19.97 -54.76
N GLN A 175 12.35 19.76 -54.15
CA GLN A 175 13.67 19.81 -54.79
C GLN A 175 13.93 18.55 -55.62
N THR A 176 13.50 17.38 -55.14
CA THR A 176 13.53 16.13 -55.91
C THR A 176 12.62 16.21 -57.15
N LEU A 177 11.40 16.76 -57.02
CA LEU A 177 10.50 16.98 -58.15
C LEU A 177 11.05 18.01 -59.15
N THR A 178 11.72 19.06 -58.66
CA THR A 178 12.34 20.07 -59.53
C THR A 178 13.48 19.48 -60.37
N ASN A 179 14.27 18.56 -59.80
CA ASN A 179 15.37 17.91 -60.52
C ASN A 179 14.87 16.92 -61.58
N ILE A 180 13.78 16.19 -61.30
CA ILE A 180 13.12 15.31 -62.29
C ILE A 180 12.62 16.11 -63.51
N PHE A 181 12.11 17.33 -63.31
CA PHE A 181 11.68 18.20 -64.41
C PHE A 181 12.83 18.89 -65.15
N LYS A 182 14.02 18.99 -64.55
CA LYS A 182 15.21 19.60 -65.18
C LYS A 182 16.08 18.62 -65.97
N GLY A 183 15.84 17.31 -65.85
CA GLY A 183 16.45 16.31 -66.72
C GLY A 183 17.97 16.16 -66.55
N GLU A 184 18.46 16.18 -65.32
CA GLU A 184 19.81 15.68 -64.96
C GLU A 184 19.73 14.32 -64.27
#